data_AF-A0A090RPF4-F1
#
_entry.id   AF-A0A090RPF4-F1
#
_cell.length_a   1.000
_cell.length_b   1.000
_cell.length_c   1.000
_cell.angle_alpha   90.00
_cell.angle_beta   90.00
_cell.angle_gamma   90.00
#
_symmetry.space_group_name_H-M   'P 1'
#
loop_
_entity.id
_entity.type
_entity.pdbx_description
1 polymer ?
#
loop_
_entity_poly.entity_id
_entity_poly.type
_entity_poly.pdbx_seq_one_letter_code
_entity_poly.pdbx_strand_id
1 'polypeptide(L)'
;MQTPSETKQQRKNLGILIELLAFIRPYRMKVFAALIALIVTAGLTLSVGHGVRILIDQGFTQQSLSDLENAIQFILVITLCISIGTFFRFYLVSSVGERVSADIRQAVFDHIITLHPSYFETNGSGDIMSRITTDTTLLQSIIGSSFSMAMRSALMCIGAIVMLFATNIKLTLIVLASVPFILVPILFYGRRVRALSRQSQDSMADVGSYAGEAIEHIKTVQSYSFEAQERASFATEVERAYEIGRRRVKQRAILISGVIVIVFSAIAGMLW
;
A
#
# COMPACT_ATOMS: atom_id res chain seq x y z
N MET A 1 22.72 17.17 -35.35
CA MET A 1 23.17 16.00 -34.57
C MET A 1 22.72 16.18 -33.12
N GLN A 2 21.63 15.52 -32.73
CA GLN A 2 21.09 15.54 -31.37
C GLN A 2 21.78 14.44 -30.56
N THR A 3 22.49 14.81 -29.51
CA THR A 3 23.07 13.87 -28.54
C THR A 3 21.95 13.19 -27.75
N PRO A 4 21.97 11.86 -27.57
CA PRO A 4 20.93 11.17 -26.81
C PRO A 4 21.01 11.58 -25.33
N SER A 5 19.86 11.89 -24.74
CA SER A 5 19.69 12.12 -23.31
C SER A 5 19.99 10.84 -22.54
N GLU A 6 21.19 10.78 -21.94
CA GLU A 6 21.55 9.75 -20.98
C GLU A 6 20.55 9.73 -19.82
N THR A 7 19.74 8.67 -19.79
CA THR A 7 18.83 8.39 -18.68
C THR A 7 19.69 8.00 -17.47
N LYS A 8 20.04 9.00 -16.65
CA LYS A 8 20.86 8.84 -15.45
C LYS A 8 20.13 7.87 -14.49
N GLN A 9 20.60 6.62 -14.45
CA GLN A 9 20.19 5.61 -13.49
C GLN A 9 20.33 6.18 -12.08
N GLN A 10 19.19 6.53 -11.46
CA GLN A 10 19.11 6.85 -10.03
C GLN A 10 19.66 5.66 -9.24
N ARG A 11 20.92 5.74 -8.82
CA ARG A 11 21.46 4.86 -7.78
C ARG A 11 20.52 5.00 -6.58
N LYS A 12 19.96 3.89 -6.12
CA LYS A 12 19.12 3.82 -4.92
C LYS A 12 19.98 4.29 -3.73
N ASN A 13 19.89 5.57 -3.39
CA ASN A 13 20.61 6.18 -2.28
C ASN A 13 20.01 5.67 -0.96
N LEU A 14 20.52 4.53 -0.49
CA LEU A 14 20.29 4.03 0.87
C LEU A 14 20.69 5.08 1.93
N GLY A 15 21.57 6.04 1.58
CA GLY A 15 21.94 7.18 2.42
C GLY A 15 20.75 8.06 2.85
N ILE A 16 19.74 8.23 1.98
CA ILE A 16 18.55 9.05 2.29
C ILE A 16 17.73 8.41 3.43
N LEU A 17 17.68 7.07 3.48
CA LEU A 17 17.01 6.36 4.58
C LEU A 17 17.76 6.49 5.90
N ILE A 18 19.10 6.61 5.85
CA ILE A 18 19.94 6.79 7.03
C ILE A 18 19.78 8.21 7.61
N GLU A 19 19.68 9.22 6.75
CA GLU A 19 19.37 10.60 7.15
C GLU A 19 17.98 10.71 7.79
N LEU A 20 16.96 10.04 7.22
CA LEU A 20 15.64 9.96 7.84
C LEU A 20 15.66 9.24 9.20
N LEU A 21 16.54 8.24 9.36
CA LEU A 21 16.72 7.55 10.65
C LEU A 21 17.24 8.50 11.74
N ALA A 22 18.01 9.53 11.39
CA ALA A 22 18.50 10.52 12.34
C ALA A 22 17.36 11.32 12.97
N PHE A 23 16.32 11.67 12.19
CA PHE A 23 15.12 12.35 12.70
C PHE A 23 14.22 11.43 13.55
N ILE A 24 14.28 10.11 13.34
CA ILE A 24 13.51 9.13 14.14
C ILE A 24 14.22 8.82 15.48
N ARG A 25 15.55 8.91 15.52
CA ARG A 25 16.39 8.55 16.69
C ARG A 25 15.94 9.18 18.03
N PRO A 26 15.52 10.45 18.12
CA PRO A 26 15.02 11.05 19.36
C PRO A 26 13.78 10.35 19.92
N TYR A 27 12.97 9.73 19.06
CA TYR A 27 11.70 9.10 19.41
C TYR A 27 11.78 7.58 19.58
N ARG A 28 13.01 7.04 19.75
CA ARG A 28 13.27 5.59 19.90
C ARG A 28 12.40 4.88 20.95
N MET A 29 12.02 5.57 22.02
CA MET A 29 11.18 5.00 23.08
C MET A 29 9.74 4.75 22.61
N LYS A 30 9.16 5.72 21.87
CA LYS A 30 7.83 5.55 21.28
C LYS A 30 7.82 4.48 20.20
N VAL A 31 8.89 4.41 19.40
CA VAL A 31 9.07 3.35 18.39
C VAL A 31 9.18 1.99 19.05
N PHE A 32 9.97 1.86 20.11
CA PHE A 32 10.12 0.61 20.85
C PHE A 32 8.79 0.16 21.49
N ALA A 33 8.06 1.08 22.12
CA ALA A 33 6.72 0.80 22.64
C ALA A 33 5.74 0.36 21.55
N ALA A 34 5.79 0.99 20.37
CA ALA A 34 4.99 0.59 19.22
C ALA A 34 5.36 -0.80 18.69
N LEU A 35 6.65 -1.17 18.71
CA LEU A 35 7.11 -2.52 18.34
C LEU A 35 6.61 -3.58 19.31
N ILE A 36 6.65 -3.32 20.62
CA ILE A 36 6.08 -4.22 21.62
C ILE A 36 4.57 -4.37 21.39
N ALA A 37 3.85 -3.26 21.21
CA ALA A 37 2.42 -3.30 20.92
C ALA A 37 2.11 -4.07 19.63
N LEU A 38 2.99 -3.98 18.62
CA LEU A 38 2.88 -4.73 17.36
C LEU A 38 3.06 -6.24 17.59
N ILE A 39 4.06 -6.66 18.37
CA ILE A 39 4.31 -8.08 18.66
C ILE A 39 3.16 -8.66 19.48
N VAL A 40 2.71 -7.95 20.53
CA VAL A 40 1.60 -8.37 21.38
C VAL A 40 0.31 -8.50 20.58
N THR A 41 -0.04 -7.49 19.77
CA THR A 41 -1.26 -7.54 18.95
C THR A 41 -1.20 -8.60 17.86
N ALA A 42 -0.04 -8.82 17.23
CA ALA A 42 0.14 -9.91 16.29
C ALA A 42 -0.03 -11.28 16.96
N GLY A 43 0.57 -11.48 18.12
CA GLY A 43 0.41 -12.70 18.92
C GLY A 43 -1.06 -12.96 19.28
N LEU A 44 -1.76 -11.95 19.82
CA LEU A 44 -3.18 -12.05 20.15
C LEU A 44 -4.03 -12.39 18.91
N THR A 45 -3.77 -11.73 17.79
CA THR A 45 -4.53 -11.97 16.54
C THR A 45 -4.31 -13.39 16.02
N LEU A 46 -3.08 -13.90 16.05
CA LEU A 46 -2.78 -15.28 15.65
C LEU A 46 -3.42 -16.30 16.59
N SER A 47 -3.42 -16.02 17.90
CA SER A 47 -4.09 -16.86 18.90
C SER A 47 -5.59 -16.99 18.68
N VAL A 48 -6.27 -16.03 18.03
CA VAL A 48 -7.70 -16.15 17.68
C VAL A 48 -7.95 -17.42 16.86
N GLY A 49 -7.08 -17.74 15.89
CA GLY A 49 -7.23 -18.96 15.08
C GLY A 49 -7.14 -20.25 15.92
N HIS A 50 -6.29 -20.25 16.94
CA HIS A 50 -6.22 -21.35 17.90
C HIS A 50 -7.45 -21.40 18.83
N GLY A 51 -7.92 -20.23 19.27
CA GLY A 51 -9.14 -20.11 20.07
C GLY A 51 -10.34 -20.71 19.34
N VAL A 52 -10.54 -20.34 18.07
CA VAL A 52 -11.60 -20.92 17.23
C VAL A 52 -11.46 -22.44 17.11
N ARG A 53 -10.24 -22.96 16.95
CA ARG A 53 -10.01 -24.41 16.92
C ARG A 53 -10.46 -25.08 18.22
N ILE A 54 -10.06 -24.57 19.37
CA ILE A 54 -10.46 -25.11 20.69
C ILE A 54 -11.98 -25.08 20.82
N LEU A 55 -12.62 -23.98 20.41
CA LEU A 55 -14.08 -23.86 20.43
C LEU A 55 -14.77 -24.89 19.55
N ILE A 56 -14.20 -25.20 18.38
CA ILE A 56 -14.75 -26.21 17.48
C ILE A 56 -14.54 -27.62 18.05
N ASP A 57 -13.31 -27.93 18.46
CA ASP A 57 -12.88 -29.26 18.91
C ASP A 57 -13.49 -29.65 20.28
N GLN A 58 -13.82 -28.67 21.14
CA GLN A 58 -14.35 -28.92 22.49
C GLN A 58 -15.80 -28.45 22.67
N GLY A 59 -16.18 -27.31 22.08
CA GLY A 59 -17.46 -26.64 22.34
C GLY A 59 -18.67 -27.20 21.58
N PHE A 60 -18.47 -27.90 20.45
CA PHE A 60 -19.58 -28.56 19.74
C PHE A 60 -19.77 -30.04 20.11
N THR A 61 -18.83 -30.63 20.84
CA THR A 61 -18.86 -32.06 21.19
C THR A 61 -19.58 -32.32 22.51
N GLN A 62 -19.65 -31.33 23.41
CA GLN A 62 -20.43 -31.37 24.64
C GLN A 62 -21.41 -30.19 24.62
N GLN A 63 -22.71 -30.47 24.46
CA GLN A 63 -23.79 -29.47 24.39
C GLN A 63 -24.04 -28.78 25.75
N SER A 64 -23.03 -28.15 26.35
CA SER A 64 -23.17 -27.42 27.61
C SER A 64 -23.28 -25.91 27.34
N LEU A 65 -24.31 -25.27 27.88
CA LEU A 65 -24.51 -23.81 27.77
C LEU A 65 -23.34 -23.02 28.40
N SER A 66 -22.68 -23.60 29.41
CA SER A 66 -21.52 -23.01 30.08
C SER A 66 -20.28 -22.90 29.18
N ASP A 67 -20.04 -23.86 28.28
CA ASP A 67 -18.89 -23.80 27.37
C ASP A 67 -19.08 -22.72 26.30
N LEU A 68 -20.33 -22.50 25.87
CA LEU A 68 -20.67 -21.42 24.95
C LEU A 68 -20.51 -20.04 25.61
N GLU A 69 -20.91 -19.86 26.86
CA GLU A 69 -20.71 -18.61 27.60
C GLU A 69 -19.22 -18.30 27.78
N ASN A 70 -18.42 -19.30 28.18
CA ASN A 70 -16.97 -19.17 28.32
C ASN A 70 -16.29 -18.83 26.98
N ALA A 71 -16.75 -19.43 25.88
CA ALA A 71 -16.26 -19.15 24.53
C ALA A 71 -16.50 -17.69 24.11
N ILE A 72 -17.72 -17.21 24.32
CA ILE A 72 -18.11 -15.84 23.98
C ILE A 72 -17.32 -14.84 24.84
N GLN A 73 -17.18 -15.11 26.15
CA GLN A 73 -16.36 -14.28 27.04
C GLN A 73 -14.90 -14.24 26.60
N PHE A 74 -14.31 -15.38 26.23
CA PHE A 74 -12.94 -15.44 25.72
C PHE A 74 -12.77 -14.60 24.44
N ILE A 75 -13.68 -14.76 23.47
CA ILE A 75 -13.67 -13.97 22.22
C ILE A 75 -13.81 -12.47 22.52
N LEU A 76 -14.67 -12.09 23.48
CA LEU A 76 -14.87 -10.69 23.85
C LEU A 76 -13.59 -10.10 24.48
N VAL A 77 -12.98 -10.80 25.43
CA VAL A 77 -11.75 -10.35 26.11
C VAL A 77 -10.59 -10.26 25.11
N ILE A 78 -10.37 -11.27 24.27
CA ILE A 78 -9.26 -11.23 23.30
C ILE A 78 -9.48 -10.12 22.26
N THR A 79 -10.71 -9.90 21.81
CA THR A 79 -11.05 -8.81 20.88
C THR A 79 -10.81 -7.45 21.51
N LEU A 80 -11.16 -7.28 22.79
CA LEU A 80 -10.89 -6.06 23.55
C LEU A 80 -9.38 -5.80 23.67
N CYS A 81 -8.59 -6.83 24.00
CA CYS A 81 -7.14 -6.73 24.07
C CYS A 81 -6.52 -6.38 22.69
N ILE A 82 -6.98 -7.00 21.60
CA ILE A 82 -6.54 -6.69 20.24
C ILE A 82 -6.87 -5.24 19.90
N SER A 83 -8.09 -4.78 20.22
CA SER A 83 -8.54 -3.41 19.97
C SER A 83 -7.67 -2.39 20.69
N ILE A 84 -7.47 -2.57 22.00
CA ILE A 84 -6.64 -1.69 22.83
C ILE A 84 -5.19 -1.67 22.32
N GLY A 85 -4.59 -2.83 22.08
CA GLY A 85 -3.22 -2.90 21.58
C GLY A 85 -3.10 -2.26 20.19
N THR A 86 -4.10 -2.42 19.33
CA THR A 86 -4.12 -1.82 17.98
C THR A 86 -4.23 -0.31 18.08
N PHE A 87 -5.06 0.21 18.98
CA PHE A 87 -5.18 1.65 19.27
C PHE A 87 -3.84 2.23 19.73
N PHE A 88 -3.21 1.65 20.75
CA PHE A 88 -1.92 2.13 21.25
C PHE A 88 -0.84 2.11 20.18
N ARG A 89 -0.75 1.01 19.42
CA ARG A 89 0.20 0.89 18.30
C ARG A 89 -0.06 1.98 17.27
N PHE A 90 -1.31 2.15 16.84
CA PHE A 90 -1.66 3.14 15.82
C PHE A 90 -1.36 4.56 16.31
N TYR A 91 -1.76 4.91 17.54
CA TYR A 91 -1.51 6.21 18.12
C TYR A 91 -0.01 6.52 18.25
N LEU A 92 0.79 5.57 18.77
CA LEU A 92 2.23 5.77 18.95
C LEU A 92 2.94 5.97 17.61
N VAL A 93 2.66 5.14 16.60
CA VAL A 93 3.31 5.25 15.29
C VAL A 93 2.86 6.53 14.58
N SER A 94 1.57 6.86 14.58
CA SER A 94 1.05 8.08 13.95
C SER A 94 1.60 9.34 14.63
N SER A 95 1.69 9.36 15.96
CA SER A 95 2.28 10.48 16.71
C SER A 95 3.77 10.68 16.39
N VAL A 96 4.53 9.60 16.25
CA VAL A 96 5.94 9.68 15.82
C VAL A 96 6.04 10.19 14.38
N GLY A 97 5.21 9.68 13.47
CA GLY A 97 5.17 10.15 12.08
C GLY A 97 4.92 11.65 11.97
N GLU A 98 3.93 12.16 12.71
CA GLU A 98 3.62 13.59 12.76
C GLU A 98 4.76 14.42 13.32
N ARG A 99 5.37 13.96 14.43
CA ARG A 99 6.45 14.71 15.07
C ARG A 99 7.70 14.77 14.19
N VAL A 100 8.08 13.66 13.56
CA VAL A 100 9.19 13.61 12.60
C VAL A 100 8.92 14.51 11.40
N SER A 101 7.67 14.54 10.90
CA SER A 101 7.27 15.44 9.81
C SER A 101 7.42 16.91 10.21
N ALA A 102 7.00 17.28 11.43
CA ALA A 102 7.18 18.63 11.95
C ALA A 102 8.66 19.02 12.07
N ASP A 103 9.51 18.13 12.59
CA ASP A 103 10.94 18.37 12.73
C ASP A 103 11.63 18.54 11.36
N ILE A 104 11.22 17.75 10.35
CA ILE A 104 11.70 17.90 8.97
C ILE A 104 11.26 19.23 8.37
N ARG A 105 9.97 19.60 8.50
CA ARG A 105 9.45 20.88 7.98
C ARG A 105 10.19 22.06 8.60
N GLN A 106 10.47 22.00 9.90
CA GLN A 106 11.24 23.02 10.59
C GLN A 106 12.67 23.10 10.06
N ALA A 107 13.39 21.97 9.99
CA ALA A 107 14.77 21.93 9.50
C ALA A 107 14.89 22.41 8.04
N VAL A 108 13.92 22.05 7.19
CA VAL A 108 13.87 22.50 5.78
C VAL A 108 13.60 24.00 5.70
N PHE A 109 12.67 24.53 6.49
CA PHE A 109 12.38 25.95 6.55
C PHE A 109 13.59 26.78 7.04
N ASP A 110 14.21 26.34 8.14
CA ASP A 110 15.40 26.97 8.73
C ASP A 110 16.56 26.99 7.73
N HIS A 111 16.70 25.95 6.90
CA HIS A 111 17.69 25.94 5.84
C HIS A 111 17.31 26.93 4.72
N ILE A 112 16.08 26.89 4.21
CA ILE A 112 15.62 27.72 3.08
C ILE A 112 15.84 29.21 3.33
N ILE A 113 15.56 29.71 4.54
CA ILE A 113 15.74 31.12 4.87
C ILE A 113 17.21 31.58 4.90
N THR A 114 18.16 30.64 4.89
CA THR A 114 19.62 30.93 4.83
C THR A 114 20.21 30.83 3.42
N LEU A 115 19.42 30.38 2.43
CA LEU A 115 19.91 30.24 1.06
C LEU A 115 20.09 31.59 0.37
N HIS A 116 21.08 31.62 -0.55
CA HIS A 116 21.36 32.80 -1.36
C HIS A 116 20.18 33.14 -2.28
N PRO A 117 19.86 34.44 -2.52
CA PRO A 117 18.75 34.88 -3.35
C PRO A 117 18.66 34.23 -4.74
N SER A 118 19.81 33.91 -5.36
CA SER A 118 19.88 33.20 -6.66
C SER A 118 19.12 31.85 -6.68
N TYR A 119 18.99 31.18 -5.54
CA TYR A 119 18.21 29.95 -5.45
C TYR A 119 16.71 30.19 -5.73
N PHE A 120 16.18 31.34 -5.31
CA PHE A 120 14.77 31.72 -5.48
C PHE A 120 14.47 32.26 -6.89
N GLU A 121 15.49 32.66 -7.65
CA GLU A 121 15.33 33.03 -9.06
C GLU A 121 15.12 31.81 -9.96
N THR A 122 15.68 30.66 -9.56
CA THR A 122 15.59 29.40 -10.32
C THR A 122 14.46 28.49 -9.82
N ASN A 123 14.12 28.57 -8.53
CA ASN A 123 13.08 27.75 -7.91
C ASN A 123 11.91 28.63 -7.48
N GLY A 124 10.78 28.51 -8.18
CA GLY A 124 9.58 29.26 -7.85
C GLY A 124 9.08 28.98 -6.43
N SER A 125 8.50 30.00 -5.79
CA SER A 125 7.93 29.89 -4.44
C SER A 125 6.89 28.76 -4.31
N GLY A 126 6.17 28.44 -5.39
CA GLY A 126 5.23 27.31 -5.46
C GLY A 126 5.91 25.94 -5.35
N ASP A 127 7.07 25.73 -5.98
CA ASP A 127 7.81 24.46 -5.88
C ASP A 127 8.39 24.28 -4.47
N ILE A 128 8.92 25.36 -3.90
CA ILE A 128 9.44 25.36 -2.52
C ILE A 128 8.32 25.04 -1.52
N MET A 129 7.15 25.67 -1.67
CA MET A 129 5.98 25.40 -0.83
C MET A 129 5.51 23.95 -0.98
N SER A 130 5.48 23.42 -2.21
CA SER A 130 5.11 22.03 -2.48
C SER A 130 6.07 21.05 -1.79
N ARG A 131 7.38 21.28 -1.83
CA ARG A 131 8.37 20.44 -1.14
C ARG A 131 8.20 20.47 0.38
N ILE A 132 7.94 21.64 0.97
CA ILE A 132 7.72 21.77 2.42
C ILE A 132 6.43 21.05 2.85
N THR A 133 5.39 21.05 2.02
CA THR A 133 4.06 20.56 2.40
C THR A 133 3.78 19.16 1.88
N THR A 134 3.78 18.96 0.56
CA THR A 134 3.44 17.71 -0.12
C THR A 134 4.48 16.62 0.16
N ASP A 135 5.77 16.89 -0.06
CA ASP A 135 6.81 15.86 0.06
C ASP A 135 6.99 15.42 1.52
N THR A 136 6.91 16.36 2.47
CA THR A 136 6.97 16.02 3.91
C THR A 136 5.76 15.20 4.37
N THR A 137 4.58 15.44 3.80
CA THR A 137 3.37 14.65 4.09
C THR A 137 3.48 13.23 3.52
N LEU A 138 4.12 13.05 2.37
CA LEU A 138 4.43 11.72 1.84
C LEU A 138 5.41 10.97 2.77
N LEU A 139 6.47 11.63 3.23
CA LEU A 139 7.42 11.05 4.21
C LEU A 139 6.73 10.67 5.52
N GLN A 140 5.86 11.55 6.03
CA GLN A 140 5.01 11.29 7.20
C GLN A 140 4.19 10.01 7.02
N SER A 141 3.55 9.84 5.85
CA SER A 141 2.73 8.66 5.57
C SER A 141 3.57 7.37 5.51
N ILE A 142 4.80 7.46 4.98
CA ILE A 142 5.73 6.33 4.91
C ILE A 142 6.16 5.90 6.32
N ILE A 143 6.58 6.85 7.16
CA ILE A 143 7.11 6.62 8.51
C ILE A 143 5.97 6.26 9.48
N GLY A 144 4.87 7.00 9.44
CA GLY A 144 3.74 6.91 10.36
C GLY A 144 2.76 5.77 10.09
N SER A 145 2.75 5.19 8.90
CA SER A 145 1.77 4.14 8.58
C SER A 145 2.31 3.01 7.70
N SER A 146 2.97 3.31 6.59
CA SER A 146 3.31 2.30 5.59
C SER A 146 4.34 1.31 6.10
N PHE A 147 5.38 1.79 6.76
CA PHE A 147 6.40 0.92 7.37
C PHE A 147 5.81 0.05 8.48
N SER A 148 4.97 0.63 9.34
CA SER A 148 4.27 -0.10 10.42
C SER A 148 3.32 -1.18 9.88
N MET A 149 2.60 -0.89 8.80
CA MET A 149 1.78 -1.89 8.10
C MET A 149 2.64 -3.00 7.49
N ALA A 150 3.74 -2.66 6.82
CA ALA A 150 4.65 -3.64 6.25
C ALA A 150 5.26 -4.56 7.32
N MET A 151 5.72 -4.00 8.45
CA MET A 151 6.22 -4.79 9.58
C MET A 151 5.16 -5.70 10.16
N ARG A 152 3.92 -5.20 10.34
CA ARG A 152 2.80 -6.02 10.81
C ARG A 152 2.53 -7.17 9.85
N SER A 153 2.44 -6.90 8.55
CA SER A 153 2.21 -7.92 7.53
C SER A 153 3.32 -8.96 7.48
N ALA A 154 4.58 -8.55 7.59
CA ALA A 154 5.71 -9.47 7.67
C ALA A 154 5.66 -10.35 8.92
N LEU A 155 5.40 -9.74 10.09
CA LEU A 155 5.29 -10.48 11.35
C LEU A 155 4.10 -11.45 11.34
N MET A 156 2.95 -11.02 10.84
CA MET A 156 1.78 -11.90 10.67
C MET A 156 2.07 -13.06 9.72
N CYS A 157 2.76 -12.80 8.61
CA CYS A 157 3.12 -13.84 7.64
C CYS A 157 4.06 -14.87 8.28
N ILE A 158 5.14 -14.42 8.92
CA ILE A 158 6.09 -15.30 9.61
C ILE A 158 5.39 -16.05 10.74
N GLY A 159 4.64 -15.35 11.59
CA GLY A 159 3.92 -15.94 12.71
C GLY A 159 2.87 -16.96 12.28
N ALA A 160 2.12 -16.69 11.21
CA ALA A 160 1.16 -17.64 10.65
C ALA A 160 1.85 -18.89 10.10
N ILE A 161 2.98 -18.75 9.39
CA ILE A 161 3.75 -19.90 8.89
C ILE A 161 4.26 -20.75 10.06
N VAL A 162 4.88 -20.12 11.07
CA VAL A 162 5.38 -20.83 12.27
C VAL A 162 4.24 -21.57 12.96
N MET A 163 3.09 -20.92 13.12
CA MET A 163 1.91 -21.50 13.77
C MET A 163 1.31 -22.67 12.98
N LEU A 164 1.29 -22.59 11.64
CA LEU A 164 0.87 -23.70 10.77
C LEU A 164 1.76 -24.93 11.00
N PHE A 165 3.08 -24.76 10.91
CA PHE A 165 4.05 -25.82 11.14
C PHE A 165 3.94 -26.43 12.54
N ALA A 166 3.72 -25.59 13.57
CA ALA A 166 3.51 -26.05 14.95
C ALA A 166 2.20 -26.82 15.13
N THR A 167 1.18 -26.55 14.30
CA THR A 167 -0.15 -27.16 14.42
C THR A 167 -0.22 -28.54 13.78
N ASN A 168 0.11 -28.64 12.49
CA ASN A 168 0.12 -29.92 11.77
C ASN A 168 0.97 -29.80 10.51
N ILE A 169 2.08 -30.54 10.45
CA ILE A 169 3.02 -30.46 9.34
C ILE A 169 2.46 -30.99 8.02
N LYS A 170 1.59 -32.00 8.06
CA LYS A 170 0.98 -32.61 6.86
C LYS A 170 0.02 -31.64 6.18
N LEU A 171 -0.89 -31.01 6.95
CA LEU A 171 -1.80 -29.98 6.43
C LEU A 171 -1.04 -28.74 5.97
N THR A 172 0.02 -28.35 6.69
CA THR A 172 0.88 -27.23 6.32
C THR A 172 1.55 -27.43 4.97
N LEU A 173 2.07 -28.64 4.70
CA LEU A 173 2.68 -28.95 3.41
C LEU A 173 1.68 -28.84 2.25
N ILE A 174 0.42 -29.24 2.45
CA ILE A 174 -0.64 -29.11 1.45
C ILE A 174 -0.94 -27.63 1.18
N VAL A 175 -1.10 -26.81 2.23
CA VAL A 175 -1.29 -25.36 2.10
C VAL A 175 -0.11 -24.72 1.38
N LEU A 176 1.11 -25.06 1.80
CA LEU A 176 2.33 -24.49 1.24
C LEU A 176 2.53 -24.91 -0.22
N ALA A 177 2.15 -26.14 -0.59
CA ALA A 177 2.12 -26.60 -1.97
C ALA A 177 1.12 -25.81 -2.82
N SER A 178 0.04 -25.29 -2.23
CA SER A 178 -0.97 -24.46 -2.90
C SER A 178 -0.47 -23.02 -3.16
N VAL A 179 0.47 -22.52 -2.36
CA VAL A 179 0.99 -21.14 -2.45
C VAL A 179 1.62 -20.84 -3.82
N PRO A 180 2.52 -21.67 -4.39
CA PRO A 180 3.02 -21.48 -5.76
C PRO A 180 1.92 -21.36 -6.81
N PHE A 181 0.86 -22.17 -6.71
CA PHE A 181 -0.27 -22.10 -7.66
C PHE A 181 -1.02 -20.78 -7.57
N ILE A 182 -1.08 -20.16 -6.39
CA ILE A 182 -1.65 -18.82 -6.20
C ILE A 182 -0.68 -17.74 -6.69
N LEU A 183 0.62 -17.87 -6.38
CA LEU A 183 1.64 -16.86 -6.68
C LEU A 183 1.94 -16.75 -8.18
N VAL A 184 1.95 -17.87 -8.93
CA VAL A 184 2.30 -17.86 -10.37
C VAL A 184 1.36 -16.95 -11.19
N PRO A 185 0.02 -17.10 -11.12
CA PRO A 185 -0.91 -16.19 -11.77
C PRO A 185 -0.75 -14.74 -11.28
N ILE A 186 -0.57 -14.52 -9.98
CA ILE A 186 -0.38 -13.18 -9.40
C ILE A 186 0.86 -12.50 -9.98
N LEU A 187 1.98 -13.20 -10.09
CA LEU A 187 3.22 -12.63 -10.63
C LEU A 187 3.10 -12.38 -12.14
N PHE A 188 2.49 -13.31 -12.88
CA PHE A 188 2.34 -13.20 -14.33
C PHE A 188 1.35 -12.09 -14.73
N TYR A 189 0.12 -12.16 -14.22
CA TYR A 189 -0.92 -11.16 -14.48
C TYR A 189 -0.63 -9.85 -13.76
N GLY A 190 -0.02 -9.86 -12.57
CA GLY A 190 0.38 -8.65 -11.85
C GLY A 190 1.39 -7.82 -12.63
N ARG A 191 2.38 -8.45 -13.29
CA ARG A 191 3.30 -7.74 -14.21
C ARG A 191 2.55 -7.09 -15.38
N ARG A 192 1.60 -7.81 -16.00
CA ARG A 192 0.76 -7.28 -17.09
C ARG A 192 -0.13 -6.14 -16.63
N VAL A 193 -0.81 -6.28 -15.50
CA VAL A 193 -1.65 -5.23 -14.89
C VAL A 193 -0.80 -4.00 -14.58
N ARG A 194 0.42 -4.17 -14.07
CA ARG A 194 1.33 -3.05 -13.80
C ARG A 194 1.78 -2.33 -15.07
N ALA A 195 2.05 -3.08 -16.16
CA ALA A 195 2.37 -2.50 -17.46
C ALA A 195 1.17 -1.72 -18.04
N LEU A 196 -0.02 -2.31 -18.03
CA LEU A 196 -1.26 -1.67 -18.49
C LEU A 196 -1.66 -0.49 -17.60
N SER A 197 -1.32 -0.52 -16.31
CA SER A 197 -1.56 0.62 -15.42
C SER A 197 -0.73 1.83 -15.80
N ARG A 198 0.52 1.63 -16.21
CA ARG A 198 1.37 2.72 -16.75
C ARG A 198 0.82 3.24 -18.08
N GLN A 199 0.55 2.34 -19.03
CA GLN A 199 -0.05 2.73 -20.32
C GLN A 199 -1.37 3.49 -20.15
N SER A 200 -2.19 3.11 -19.18
CA SER A 200 -3.45 3.80 -18.87
C SER A 200 -3.22 5.19 -18.23
N GLN A 201 -2.13 5.39 -17.50
CA GLN A 201 -1.76 6.71 -16.97
C GLN A 201 -1.23 7.58 -18.10
N ASP A 202 -0.33 7.04 -18.93
CA ASP A 202 0.23 7.71 -20.10
C ASP A 202 -0.89 8.16 -21.06
N SER A 203 -1.83 7.27 -21.40
CA SER A 203 -2.96 7.62 -22.28
C SER A 203 -3.88 8.70 -21.69
N MET A 204 -3.99 8.78 -20.35
CA MET A 204 -4.77 9.86 -19.71
C MET A 204 -4.01 11.18 -19.69
N ALA A 205 -2.68 11.13 -19.62
CA ALA A 205 -1.84 12.32 -19.81
C ALA A 205 -1.92 12.83 -21.26
N ASP A 206 -1.96 11.93 -22.25
CA ASP A 206 -2.15 12.29 -23.66
C ASP A 206 -3.50 12.99 -23.89
N VAL A 207 -4.60 12.42 -23.37
CA VAL A 207 -5.94 13.04 -23.43
C VAL A 207 -5.94 14.42 -22.74
N GLY A 208 -5.28 14.53 -21.59
CA GLY A 208 -5.18 15.81 -20.87
C GLY A 208 -4.36 16.86 -21.64
N SER A 209 -3.28 16.43 -22.30
CA SER A 209 -2.43 17.30 -23.11
C SER A 209 -3.17 17.79 -24.35
N TYR A 210 -3.88 16.90 -25.05
CA TYR A 210 -4.73 17.25 -26.20
C TYR A 210 -5.81 18.26 -25.80
N ALA A 211 -6.51 18.00 -24.69
CA ALA A 211 -7.52 18.93 -24.19
C ALA A 211 -6.91 20.30 -23.83
N GLY A 212 -5.71 20.29 -23.21
CA GLY A 212 -4.96 21.50 -22.89
C GLY A 212 -4.65 22.34 -24.12
N GLU A 213 -4.10 21.71 -25.17
CA GLU A 213 -3.75 22.36 -26.43
C GLU A 213 -5.00 22.93 -27.15
N ALA A 214 -6.08 22.16 -27.23
CA ALA A 214 -7.32 22.60 -27.85
C ALA A 214 -7.97 23.78 -27.10
N ILE A 215 -7.87 23.81 -25.77
CA ILE A 215 -8.39 24.92 -24.94
C ILE A 215 -7.47 26.15 -25.05
N GLU A 216 -6.16 25.96 -25.02
CA GLU A 216 -5.17 27.04 -25.18
C GLU A 216 -5.34 27.75 -26.53
N HIS A 217 -5.60 26.99 -27.59
CA HIS A 217 -5.81 27.49 -28.95
C HIS A 217 -7.29 27.58 -29.37
N ILE A 218 -8.21 27.72 -28.41
CA ILE A 218 -9.67 27.72 -28.68
C ILE A 218 -10.09 28.78 -29.71
N LYS A 219 -9.41 29.94 -29.72
CA LYS A 219 -9.68 31.02 -30.69
C LYS A 219 -9.38 30.58 -32.12
N THR A 220 -8.33 29.79 -32.32
CA THR A 220 -7.97 29.22 -33.63
C THR A 220 -9.00 28.19 -34.07
N VAL A 221 -9.41 27.30 -33.15
CA VAL A 221 -10.45 26.29 -33.47
C VAL A 221 -11.75 26.96 -33.91
N GLN A 222 -12.20 28.00 -33.20
CA GLN A 222 -13.43 28.74 -33.50
C GLN A 222 -13.31 29.61 -34.76
N SER A 223 -12.15 30.22 -35.02
CA SER A 223 -11.96 31.07 -36.21
C SER A 223 -12.01 30.28 -37.52
N TYR A 224 -11.64 29.00 -37.49
CA TYR A 224 -11.70 28.10 -38.63
C TYR A 224 -12.95 27.18 -38.61
N SER A 225 -13.85 27.33 -37.63
CA SER A 225 -15.05 26.49 -37.44
C SER A 225 -14.76 24.97 -37.43
N PHE A 226 -13.65 24.58 -36.77
CA PHE A 226 -13.19 23.19 -36.68
C PHE A 226 -13.73 22.42 -35.47
N GLU A 227 -14.75 22.93 -34.77
CA GLU A 227 -15.24 22.33 -33.52
C GLU A 227 -15.73 20.88 -33.70
N ALA A 228 -16.36 20.57 -34.84
CA ALA A 228 -16.82 19.22 -35.14
C ALA A 228 -15.66 18.23 -35.35
N GLN A 229 -14.58 18.70 -35.98
CA GLN A 229 -13.38 17.89 -36.23
C GLN A 229 -12.61 17.66 -34.92
N GLU A 230 -12.40 18.71 -34.13
CA GLU A 230 -11.76 18.61 -32.81
C GLU A 230 -12.54 17.67 -31.87
N ARG A 231 -13.88 17.72 -31.91
CA ARG A 231 -14.73 16.79 -31.16
C ARG A 231 -14.49 15.33 -31.57
N ALA A 232 -14.36 15.06 -32.87
CA ALA A 232 -14.13 13.70 -33.38
C ALA A 232 -12.73 13.18 -33.02
N SER A 233 -11.71 14.03 -33.14
CA SER A 233 -10.34 13.72 -32.73
C SER A 233 -10.25 13.44 -31.23
N PHE A 234 -10.82 14.31 -30.40
CA PHE A 234 -10.86 14.12 -28.96
C PHE A 234 -11.60 12.83 -28.56
N ALA A 235 -12.73 12.52 -29.22
CA ALA A 235 -13.45 11.26 -28.99
C ALA A 235 -12.59 10.03 -29.29
N THR A 236 -11.73 10.10 -30.32
CA THR A 236 -10.81 9.02 -30.68
C THR A 236 -9.74 8.79 -29.61
N GLU A 237 -9.16 9.87 -29.07
CA GLU A 237 -8.17 9.77 -27.98
C GLU A 237 -8.80 9.24 -26.67
N VAL A 238 -10.02 9.68 -26.36
CA VAL A 238 -10.78 9.17 -25.20
C VAL A 238 -11.10 7.68 -25.36
N GLU A 239 -11.53 7.25 -26.55
CA GLU A 239 -11.83 5.83 -26.81
C GLU A 239 -10.56 4.96 -26.72
N ARG A 240 -9.42 5.45 -27.23
CA ARG A 240 -8.14 4.77 -27.09
C ARG A 240 -7.74 4.58 -25.63
N ALA A 241 -7.86 5.62 -24.82
CA ALA A 241 -7.58 5.52 -23.39
C ALA A 241 -8.56 4.59 -22.66
N TYR A 242 -9.85 4.62 -23.04
CA TYR A 242 -10.86 3.69 -22.55
C TYR A 242 -10.49 2.24 -22.88
N GLU A 243 -10.05 1.93 -24.09
CA GLU A 243 -9.66 0.57 -24.46
C GLU A 243 -8.50 0.03 -23.60
N ILE A 244 -7.48 0.86 -23.37
CA ILE A 244 -6.32 0.51 -22.52
C ILE A 244 -6.80 0.27 -21.08
N GLY A 245 -7.64 1.17 -20.56
CA GLY A 245 -8.29 1.03 -19.26
C GLY A 245 -9.12 -0.26 -19.15
N ARG A 246 -9.92 -0.57 -20.16
CA ARG A 246 -10.75 -1.80 -20.24
C ARG A 246 -9.88 -3.05 -20.24
N ARG A 247 -8.78 -3.08 -20.99
CA ARG A 247 -7.81 -4.20 -20.98
C ARG A 247 -7.19 -4.39 -19.60
N ARG A 248 -6.82 -3.30 -18.91
CA ARG A 248 -6.31 -3.33 -17.53
C ARG A 248 -7.33 -3.94 -16.56
N VAL A 249 -8.59 -3.49 -16.63
CA VAL A 249 -9.68 -3.99 -15.78
C VAL A 249 -9.94 -5.47 -16.05
N LYS A 250 -10.01 -5.88 -17.32
CA LYS A 250 -10.19 -7.30 -17.70
C LYS A 250 -9.10 -8.20 -17.13
N GLN A 251 -7.83 -7.80 -17.24
CA GLN A 251 -6.70 -8.57 -16.67
C GLN A 251 -6.79 -8.68 -15.14
N ARG A 252 -7.18 -7.59 -14.46
CA ARG A 252 -7.39 -7.59 -13.01
C ARG A 252 -8.55 -8.49 -12.60
N ALA A 253 -9.66 -8.45 -13.34
CA ALA A 253 -10.84 -9.29 -13.07
C ALA A 253 -10.53 -10.78 -13.24
N ILE A 254 -9.83 -11.16 -14.31
CA ILE A 254 -9.36 -12.55 -14.54
C ILE A 254 -8.45 -13.00 -13.39
N LEU A 255 -7.51 -12.15 -12.96
CA LEU A 255 -6.62 -12.48 -11.85
C LEU A 255 -7.40 -12.73 -10.55
N ILE A 256 -8.32 -11.83 -10.18
CA ILE A 256 -9.11 -11.97 -8.95
C ILE A 256 -9.95 -13.25 -9.00
N SER A 257 -10.67 -13.49 -10.10
CA SER A 257 -11.49 -14.69 -10.27
C SER A 257 -10.64 -15.97 -10.21
N GLY A 258 -9.49 -15.99 -10.89
CA GLY A 258 -8.58 -17.13 -10.88
C GLY A 258 -8.03 -17.44 -9.48
N VAL A 259 -7.63 -16.40 -8.72
CA VAL A 259 -7.15 -16.58 -7.34
C VAL A 259 -8.26 -17.14 -6.44
N ILE A 260 -9.50 -16.65 -6.57
CA ILE A 260 -10.64 -17.17 -5.80
C ILE A 260 -10.85 -18.66 -6.08
N VAL A 261 -10.91 -19.05 -7.36
CA VAL A 261 -11.08 -20.47 -7.74
C VAL A 261 -9.96 -21.33 -7.17
N ILE A 262 -8.69 -20.91 -7.31
CA ILE A 262 -7.54 -21.67 -6.79
C ILE A 262 -7.63 -21.83 -5.26
N VAL A 263 -7.96 -20.76 -4.53
CA VAL A 263 -8.08 -20.81 -3.06
C VAL A 263 -9.20 -21.75 -2.63
N PHE A 264 -10.38 -21.66 -3.22
CA PHE A 264 -11.50 -22.54 -2.87
C PHE A 264 -11.25 -24.00 -3.30
N SER A 265 -10.61 -24.24 -4.43
CA SER A 265 -10.19 -25.59 -4.83
C SER A 265 -9.15 -26.18 -3.87
N ALA A 266 -8.20 -25.38 -3.38
CA ALA A 266 -7.22 -25.82 -2.39
C ALA A 266 -7.88 -26.18 -1.05
N ILE A 267 -8.86 -25.38 -0.60
CA ILE A 267 -9.63 -25.67 0.61
C ILE A 267 -10.47 -26.95 0.42
N ALA A 268 -11.18 -27.08 -0.69
CA ALA A 268 -11.98 -28.26 -0.99
C ALA A 268 -11.12 -29.54 -1.06
N GLY A 269 -9.95 -29.47 -1.69
CA GLY A 269 -8.99 -30.58 -1.75
C GLY A 269 -8.34 -30.92 -0.40
N MET A 270 -8.37 -30.00 0.57
CA MET A 270 -7.90 -30.26 1.94
C MET A 270 -8.97 -30.95 2.79
N LEU A 271 -10.25 -30.68 2.54
CA LEU A 271 -11.37 -31.23 3.29
C LEU A 271 -11.72 -32.67 2.90
N TRP A 272 -11.32 -33.11 1.71
CA TRP A 272 -11.57 -34.45 1.18
C TRP A 272 -10.50 -35.45 1.63
#